data_AF-A0A9X0CFP4-F1
#
_entry.id   AF-A0A9X0CFP4-F1
#
_cell.length_a   1.000
_cell.length_b   1.000
_cell.length_c   1.000
_cell.angle_alpha   90.00
_cell.angle_beta   90.00
_cell.angle_gamma   90.00
#
_symmetry.space_group_name_H-M   'P 1'
#
loop_
_entity.id
_entity.type
_entity.pdbx_description
1 polymer ?
#
loop_
_entity_poly.entity_id
_entity_poly.type
_entity_poly.pdbx_seq_one_letter_code
_entity_poly.pdbx_strand_id
1 'polypeptide(L)'
;MKGIFLVSLTILATALSFPSRKNQEKDALLEDVGQLMDKPHKFIRTERNLIQFHSMITCTTSLSSSYYIDYGCYCGYGGKGTPVDDTDRCCKVHDECYESIQNSDLCSFSSAVYWKKYKRLDDTCTGCADADGTCKRAICECDGAAARCFAETEHTYNEKYYNWQASC
;
A
#
# COMPACT_ATOMS: atom_id res chain seq x y z
N MET A 1 83.53 -22.64 26.88
CA MET A 1 84.04 -22.14 25.58
C MET A 1 82.89 -22.27 24.59
N LYS A 2 82.28 -21.29 23.94
CA LYS A 2 82.46 -19.85 23.66
C LYS A 2 81.00 -19.33 23.52
N GLY A 3 80.51 -18.31 24.25
CA GLY A 3 80.71 -16.89 23.95
C GLY A 3 80.29 -16.55 22.51
N ILE A 4 79.19 -15.82 22.27
CA ILE A 4 78.98 -14.94 21.10
C ILE A 4 77.81 -13.96 21.37
N PHE A 5 78.23 -12.69 21.51
CA PHE A 5 77.66 -11.43 21.05
C PHE A 5 76.20 -11.04 21.34
N LEU A 6 76.08 -10.17 22.34
CA LEU A 6 75.20 -8.99 22.32
C LEU A 6 75.33 -8.25 21.00
N VAL A 7 74.24 -8.13 20.25
CA VAL A 7 74.09 -7.12 19.21
C VAL A 7 72.85 -6.30 19.56
N SER A 8 73.07 -5.22 20.30
CA SER A 8 72.16 -4.08 20.30
C SER A 8 72.23 -3.44 18.93
N LEU A 9 71.15 -3.49 18.15
CA LEU A 9 71.01 -2.69 16.95
C LEU A 9 69.66 -1.98 16.97
N THR A 10 69.76 -0.68 17.14
CA THR A 10 68.73 0.34 17.02
C THR A 10 67.91 0.19 15.74
N ILE A 11 66.60 0.02 15.85
CA ILE A 11 65.69 0.23 14.72
C ILE A 11 64.92 1.53 14.96
N LEU A 12 65.30 2.48 14.10
CA LEU A 12 64.68 3.77 13.79
C LEU A 12 63.16 3.78 13.98
N ALA A 13 62.69 4.76 14.76
CA ALA A 13 61.34 5.27 14.67
C ALA A 13 61.12 5.86 13.26
N THR A 14 60.51 5.08 12.37
CA THR A 14 59.88 5.63 11.17
C THR A 14 58.41 5.79 11.49
N ALA A 15 58.00 7.05 11.70
CA ALA A 15 56.62 7.45 11.69
C ALA A 15 56.08 7.22 10.28
N LEU A 16 55.64 5.99 10.00
CA LEU A 16 54.63 5.78 8.98
C LEU A 16 53.36 6.38 9.57
N SER A 17 52.96 7.52 9.02
CA SER A 17 51.63 8.10 9.22
C SER A 17 50.61 7.07 8.76
N PHE A 18 50.24 6.15 9.66
CA PHE A 18 49.14 5.23 9.43
C PHE A 18 47.89 6.10 9.25
N PRO A 19 47.18 6.03 8.11
CA PRO A 19 45.87 6.65 8.02
C PRO A 19 45.04 6.08 9.18
N SER A 20 44.55 6.97 10.03
CA SER A 20 43.76 6.62 11.21
C SER A 20 42.60 5.72 10.76
N ARG A 21 42.54 4.51 11.33
CA ARG A 21 41.53 3.48 11.08
C ARG A 21 40.09 4.01 11.11
N LYS A 22 39.87 5.11 11.84
CA LYS A 22 38.58 5.82 11.97
C LYS A 22 38.11 6.49 10.67
N ASN A 23 39.02 6.87 9.77
CA ASN A 23 38.68 7.50 8.50
C ASN A 23 38.27 6.44 7.46
N GLN A 24 38.94 5.29 7.44
CA GLN A 24 38.61 4.21 6.51
C GLN A 24 37.23 3.58 6.78
N GLU A 25 36.79 3.53 8.04
CA GLU A 25 35.45 3.05 8.41
C GLU A 25 34.34 4.06 8.05
N LYS A 26 34.65 5.37 8.13
CA LYS A 26 33.76 6.45 7.71
C LYS A 26 33.64 6.56 6.19
N ASP A 27 34.75 6.38 5.48
CA ASP A 27 34.79 6.43 4.02
C ASP A 27 34.02 5.23 3.43
N ALA A 28 34.16 4.03 4.04
CA ALA A 28 33.35 2.86 3.70
C ALA A 28 31.84 3.07 3.99
N LEU A 29 31.48 3.77 5.08
CA LEU A 29 30.09 4.13 5.39
C LEU A 29 29.51 5.16 4.40
N LEU A 30 30.31 6.11 3.91
CA LEU A 30 29.87 7.12 2.95
C LEU A 30 29.71 6.56 1.53
N GLU A 31 30.53 5.57 1.15
CA GLU A 31 30.39 4.82 -0.10
C GLU A 31 29.09 3.98 -0.11
N ASP A 32 28.74 3.36 1.03
CA ASP A 32 27.49 2.59 1.20
C ASP A 32 26.23 3.49 1.20
N VAL A 33 26.33 4.72 1.72
CA VAL A 33 25.23 5.71 1.67
C VAL A 33 25.05 6.28 0.26
N GLY A 34 26.13 6.48 -0.50
CA GLY A 34 26.08 6.94 -1.90
C GLY A 34 25.29 6.00 -2.81
N GLN A 35 25.35 4.69 -2.53
CA GLN A 35 24.66 3.66 -3.32
C GLN A 35 23.17 3.47 -2.92
N LEU A 36 22.74 4.04 -1.79
CA LEU A 36 21.34 4.10 -1.38
C LEU A 36 20.56 5.25 -2.03
N MET A 37 21.24 6.31 -2.47
CA MET A 37 20.61 7.51 -3.03
C MET A 37 20.42 7.47 -4.56
N ASP A 38 20.99 6.47 -5.25
CA ASP A 38 20.90 6.33 -6.73
C ASP A 38 19.98 5.19 -7.21
N LYS A 39 19.35 4.47 -6.28
CA LYS A 39 18.20 3.62 -6.64
C LYS A 39 16.97 4.51 -6.66
N PRO A 40 16.11 4.48 -7.70
CA PRO A 40 14.81 5.13 -7.61
C PRO A 40 14.18 4.58 -6.33
N HIS A 41 13.96 5.46 -5.35
CA HIS A 41 13.23 5.11 -4.15
C HIS A 41 11.83 4.71 -4.59
N LYS A 42 11.67 3.43 -4.91
CA LYS A 42 10.39 2.75 -4.94
C LYS A 42 9.88 2.89 -3.52
N PHE A 43 9.05 3.91 -3.35
CA PHE A 43 8.33 4.18 -2.12
C PHE A 43 7.74 2.85 -1.67
N ILE A 44 8.28 2.27 -0.60
CA ILE A 44 7.61 1.16 0.06
C ILE A 44 6.47 1.82 0.83
N ARG A 45 5.39 2.15 0.12
CA ARG A 45 4.09 2.37 0.75
C ARG A 45 3.62 1.00 1.20
N THR A 46 3.53 0.82 2.50
CA THR A 46 2.80 -0.28 3.10
C THR A 46 1.37 -0.26 2.60
N GLU A 47 0.92 -1.45 2.26
CA GLU A 47 -0.24 -1.76 1.43
C GLU A 47 -0.92 -2.91 2.22
N ARG A 48 -2.20 -3.28 2.15
CA ARG A 48 -3.10 -3.42 0.99
C ARG A 48 -4.50 -3.75 1.51
N ASN A 49 -5.50 -3.08 0.96
CA ASN A 49 -6.90 -3.51 0.79
C ASN A 49 -7.59 -2.33 0.09
N LEU A 50 -7.65 -1.17 0.75
CA LEU A 50 -8.08 0.08 0.12
C LEU A 50 -7.21 0.42 -1.09
N ILE A 51 -5.89 0.28 -1.01
CA ILE A 51 -5.04 0.55 -2.18
C ILE A 51 -5.39 -0.34 -3.38
N GLN A 52 -5.80 -1.59 -3.16
CA GLN A 52 -6.20 -2.48 -4.25
C GLN A 52 -7.54 -2.05 -4.84
N PHE A 53 -8.50 -1.64 -4.00
CA PHE A 53 -9.75 -1.06 -4.44
C PHE A 53 -9.54 0.26 -5.20
N HIS A 54 -8.73 1.18 -4.67
CA HIS A 54 -8.32 2.42 -5.34
C HIS A 54 -7.70 2.14 -6.71
N SER A 55 -6.90 1.09 -6.83
CA SER A 55 -6.31 0.66 -8.11
C SER A 55 -7.35 0.10 -9.08
N MET A 56 -8.45 -0.50 -8.58
CA MET A 56 -9.58 -0.90 -9.43
C MET A 56 -10.31 0.33 -9.94
N ILE A 57 -10.68 1.26 -9.05
CA ILE A 57 -11.39 2.50 -9.41
C ILE A 57 -10.59 3.29 -10.44
N THR A 58 -9.32 3.57 -10.17
CA THR A 58 -8.44 4.33 -11.10
C THR A 58 -8.26 3.64 -12.46
N CYS A 59 -8.44 2.31 -12.52
CA CYS A 59 -8.37 1.57 -13.78
C CYS A 59 -9.69 1.61 -14.55
N THR A 60 -10.83 1.67 -13.87
CA THR A 60 -12.16 1.62 -14.49
C THR A 60 -12.76 2.99 -14.78
N THR A 61 -12.42 4.03 -14.01
CA THR A 61 -13.00 5.37 -14.11
C THR A 61 -11.99 6.38 -14.62
N SER A 62 -12.47 7.51 -15.18
CA SER A 62 -11.59 8.64 -15.51
C SER A 62 -11.31 9.54 -14.28
N LEU A 63 -12.17 9.49 -13.27
CA LEU A 63 -11.97 10.12 -11.96
C LEU A 63 -10.96 9.34 -11.10
N SER A 64 -10.21 10.06 -10.25
CA SER A 64 -9.39 9.42 -9.22
C SER A 64 -10.27 8.85 -8.11
N SER A 65 -9.83 7.77 -7.46
CA SER A 65 -10.55 7.13 -6.35
C SER A 65 -10.94 8.10 -5.22
N SER A 66 -10.21 9.19 -5.03
CA SER A 66 -10.49 10.21 -4.02
C SER A 66 -11.84 10.90 -4.19
N TYR A 67 -12.39 10.99 -5.41
CA TYR A 67 -13.70 11.59 -5.66
C TYR A 67 -14.87 10.75 -5.13
N TYR A 68 -14.59 9.48 -4.84
CA TYR A 68 -15.55 8.53 -4.27
C TYR A 68 -15.31 8.33 -2.77
N ILE A 69 -14.40 9.10 -2.15
CA ILE A 69 -14.22 9.11 -0.69
C ILE A 69 -15.04 10.27 -0.14
N ASP A 70 -15.81 10.03 0.90
CA ASP A 70 -16.66 11.02 1.55
C ASP A 70 -17.71 11.61 0.59
N TYR A 71 -18.37 10.73 -0.16
CA TYR A 71 -19.39 11.09 -1.15
C TYR A 71 -20.77 10.60 -0.72
N GLY A 72 -21.76 11.49 -0.75
CA GLY A 72 -23.14 11.15 -0.42
C GLY A 72 -23.32 10.62 1.00
N CYS A 73 -24.15 9.60 1.15
CA CYS A 73 -24.52 9.00 2.43
C CYS A 73 -23.76 7.72 2.76
N TYR A 74 -23.18 7.04 1.77
CA TYR A 74 -22.59 5.72 1.91
C TYR A 74 -21.12 5.65 1.50
N CYS A 75 -20.64 6.48 0.56
CA CYS A 75 -19.25 6.41 0.14
C CYS A 75 -18.31 7.00 1.21
N GLY A 76 -17.87 6.17 2.16
CA GLY A 76 -17.03 6.61 3.26
C GLY A 76 -17.12 5.66 4.45
N TYR A 77 -16.85 6.17 5.65
CA TYR A 77 -17.01 5.38 6.86
C TYR A 77 -18.47 5.44 7.34
N GLY A 78 -19.10 4.28 7.49
CA GLY A 78 -20.48 4.18 7.97
C GLY A 78 -21.44 3.93 6.82
N GLY A 79 -22.53 4.69 6.73
CA GLY A 79 -23.57 4.50 5.73
C GLY A 79 -24.95 4.36 6.35
N LYS A 80 -25.89 5.25 6.01
CA LYS A 80 -27.30 5.17 6.44
C LYS A 80 -28.19 6.03 5.55
N GLY A 81 -29.50 5.84 5.70
CA GLY A 81 -30.49 6.68 5.04
C GLY A 81 -30.74 6.26 3.59
N THR A 82 -31.00 7.23 2.72
CA THR A 82 -31.29 7.00 1.30
C THR A 82 -30.12 7.50 0.47
N PRO A 83 -29.58 6.69 -0.47
CA PRO A 83 -28.52 7.16 -1.37
C PRO A 83 -28.95 8.42 -2.13
N VAL A 84 -28.05 9.40 -2.20
CA VAL A 84 -28.35 10.71 -2.82
C VAL A 84 -28.39 10.65 -4.34
N ASP A 85 -27.68 9.70 -4.94
CA ASP A 85 -27.68 9.39 -6.37
C ASP A 85 -27.21 7.94 -6.63
N ASP A 86 -26.95 7.61 -7.90
CA ASP A 86 -26.53 6.26 -8.28
C ASP A 86 -25.06 5.96 -7.93
N THR A 87 -24.19 6.96 -7.84
CA THR A 87 -22.81 6.76 -7.35
C THR A 87 -22.83 6.38 -5.87
N ASP A 88 -23.64 7.08 -5.07
CA ASP A 88 -23.84 6.76 -3.65
C ASP A 88 -24.51 5.39 -3.45
N ARG A 89 -25.40 4.99 -4.38
CA ARG A 89 -25.98 3.65 -4.40
C ARG A 89 -24.94 2.56 -4.61
N CYS A 90 -23.93 2.79 -5.45
CA CYS A 90 -22.82 1.84 -5.63
C CYS A 90 -22.11 1.58 -4.29
N CYS A 91 -21.88 2.62 -3.49
CA CYS A 91 -21.27 2.52 -2.17
C CYS A 91 -22.16 1.77 -1.18
N LYS A 92 -23.47 2.04 -1.17
CA LYS A 92 -24.41 1.26 -0.36
C LYS A 92 -24.33 -0.25 -0.66
N VAL A 93 -24.28 -0.61 -1.95
CA VAL A 93 -24.17 -2.02 -2.35
C VAL A 93 -22.81 -2.62 -1.97
N HIS A 94 -21.73 -1.82 -2.03
CA HIS A 94 -20.40 -2.23 -1.57
C HIS A 94 -20.38 -2.49 -0.06
N ASP A 95 -20.99 -1.61 0.74
CA ASP A 95 -21.14 -1.79 2.19
C ASP A 95 -21.94 -3.06 2.52
N GLU A 96 -23.05 -3.29 1.83
CA GLU A 96 -23.86 -4.51 1.98
C GLU A 96 -23.07 -5.78 1.60
N CYS A 97 -22.20 -5.69 0.58
CA CYS A 97 -21.31 -6.78 0.19
C CYS A 97 -20.28 -7.07 1.30
N TYR A 98 -19.68 -6.03 1.86
CA TYR A 98 -18.76 -6.15 2.99
C TYR A 98 -19.44 -6.69 4.24
N GLU A 99 -20.64 -6.21 4.57
CA GLU A 99 -21.45 -6.70 5.68
C GLU A 99 -21.78 -8.19 5.51
N SER A 100 -22.12 -8.63 4.30
CA SER A 100 -22.35 -10.05 4.01
C SER A 100 -21.11 -10.91 4.28
N ILE A 101 -19.91 -10.40 3.98
CA ILE A 101 -18.66 -11.11 4.28
C ILE A 101 -18.41 -11.11 5.80
N GLN A 102 -18.61 -9.97 6.46
CA GLN A 102 -18.41 -9.80 7.90
C GLN A 102 -19.32 -10.71 8.74
N ASN A 103 -20.55 -10.93 8.28
CA ASN A 103 -21.55 -11.78 8.93
C ASN A 103 -21.45 -13.26 8.54
N SER A 104 -20.45 -13.62 7.72
CA SER A 104 -20.17 -15.00 7.32
C SER A 104 -18.93 -15.56 8.02
N ASP A 105 -18.80 -16.89 8.05
CA ASP A 105 -17.59 -17.56 8.56
C ASP A 105 -16.42 -17.56 7.54
N LEU A 106 -16.57 -16.83 6.43
CA LEU A 106 -15.61 -16.83 5.34
C LEU A 106 -14.25 -16.24 5.76
N CYS A 107 -14.27 -15.19 6.58
CA CYS A 107 -13.11 -14.50 7.09
C CYS A 107 -12.91 -14.80 8.58
N SER A 108 -11.66 -15.05 9.00
CA SER A 108 -11.34 -15.31 10.42
C SER A 108 -11.67 -14.14 11.37
N PHE A 109 -11.77 -12.93 10.82
CA PHE A 109 -12.17 -11.71 11.54
C PHE A 109 -13.03 -10.87 10.62
N SER A 110 -14.13 -10.30 11.12
CA SER A 110 -15.03 -9.44 10.34
C SER A 110 -14.27 -8.26 9.71
N SER A 111 -13.39 -7.62 10.47
CA SER A 111 -12.59 -6.49 10.00
C SER A 111 -11.67 -6.82 8.82
N ALA A 112 -11.45 -8.10 8.47
CA ALA A 112 -10.59 -8.51 7.35
C ALA A 112 -10.93 -7.81 6.02
N VAL A 113 -12.19 -7.42 5.83
CA VAL A 113 -12.65 -6.70 4.62
C VAL A 113 -11.96 -5.36 4.40
N TYR A 114 -11.26 -4.80 5.39
CA TYR A 114 -10.58 -3.49 5.26
C TYR A 114 -9.05 -3.56 5.14
N TRP A 115 -8.43 -4.73 5.33
CA TRP A 115 -6.95 -4.86 5.39
C TRP A 115 -6.40 -6.16 4.82
N LYS A 116 -7.27 -7.14 4.51
CA LYS A 116 -6.82 -8.38 3.88
C LYS A 116 -6.52 -8.12 2.42
N LYS A 117 -5.30 -8.52 2.03
CA LYS A 117 -4.79 -8.45 0.67
C LYS A 117 -5.31 -9.63 -0.15
N TYR A 118 -5.74 -9.36 -1.37
CA TYR A 118 -6.17 -10.36 -2.35
C TYR A 118 -5.29 -10.32 -3.61
N LYS A 119 -5.40 -11.34 -4.46
CA LYS A 119 -4.75 -11.45 -5.76
C LYS A 119 -5.72 -11.00 -6.85
N ARG A 120 -5.21 -10.25 -7.81
CA ARG A 120 -5.94 -9.82 -9.01
C ARG A 120 -5.45 -10.57 -10.24
N LEU A 121 -6.25 -10.55 -11.30
CA LEU A 121 -5.81 -10.95 -12.64
C LEU A 121 -5.07 -9.78 -13.28
N ASP A 122 -3.85 -10.03 -13.74
CA ASP A 122 -2.89 -9.00 -14.16
C ASP A 122 -3.35 -8.20 -15.40
N ASP A 123 -4.21 -8.77 -16.23
CA ASP A 123 -4.71 -8.20 -17.50
C ASP A 123 -6.10 -7.55 -17.39
N THR A 124 -6.62 -7.40 -16.18
CA THR A 124 -7.97 -6.85 -15.96
C THR A 124 -8.00 -5.75 -14.89
N CYS A 125 -8.91 -4.79 -15.04
CA CYS A 125 -9.13 -3.77 -14.03
C CYS A 125 -9.80 -4.29 -12.76
N THR A 126 -10.62 -5.34 -12.83
CA THR A 126 -11.46 -5.81 -11.71
C THR A 126 -11.47 -7.32 -11.53
N GLY A 127 -10.65 -8.06 -12.28
CA GLY A 127 -10.56 -9.51 -12.16
C GLY A 127 -9.82 -9.95 -10.92
N CYS A 128 -10.31 -11.02 -10.31
CA CYS A 128 -9.79 -11.61 -9.09
C CYS A 128 -9.05 -12.91 -9.42
N ALA A 129 -8.04 -13.28 -8.62
CA ALA A 129 -7.24 -14.50 -8.84
C ALA A 129 -7.18 -15.47 -7.65
N ASP A 130 -7.62 -15.09 -6.45
CA ASP A 130 -7.76 -16.06 -5.34
C ASP A 130 -8.85 -17.09 -5.62
N ALA A 131 -8.79 -18.27 -5.01
CA ALA A 131 -9.79 -19.32 -5.26
C ALA A 131 -11.22 -18.89 -4.85
N ASP A 132 -12.20 -19.41 -5.58
CA ASP A 132 -13.62 -19.21 -5.29
C ASP A 132 -13.98 -19.69 -3.87
N GLY A 133 -14.93 -19.01 -3.24
CA GLY A 133 -15.33 -19.32 -1.87
C GLY A 133 -14.27 -18.99 -0.80
N THR A 134 -13.28 -18.15 -1.11
CA THR A 134 -12.34 -17.63 -0.11
C THR A 134 -12.67 -16.19 0.28
N CYS A 135 -12.34 -15.82 1.52
CA CYS A 135 -12.46 -14.43 2.01
C CYS A 135 -11.77 -13.41 1.10
N LYS A 136 -10.59 -13.76 0.57
CA LYS A 136 -9.84 -12.86 -0.33
C LYS A 136 -10.58 -12.65 -1.65
N ARG A 137 -11.11 -13.74 -2.24
CA ARG A 137 -11.91 -13.68 -3.46
C ARG A 137 -13.14 -12.80 -3.25
N ALA A 138 -13.91 -13.03 -2.20
CA ALA A 138 -15.14 -12.28 -1.95
C ALA A 138 -14.88 -10.77 -1.78
N ILE A 139 -13.84 -10.38 -1.03
CA ILE A 139 -13.46 -8.96 -0.89
C ILE A 139 -13.11 -8.36 -2.26
N CYS A 140 -12.30 -9.07 -3.04
CA CYS A 140 -11.91 -8.64 -4.39
C CYS A 140 -13.13 -8.47 -5.31
N GLU A 141 -14.10 -9.37 -5.23
CA GLU A 141 -15.32 -9.31 -6.03
C GLU A 141 -16.23 -8.15 -5.63
N CYS A 142 -16.35 -7.85 -4.33
CA CYS A 142 -17.04 -6.65 -3.85
C CYS A 142 -16.38 -5.37 -4.41
N ASP A 143 -15.06 -5.26 -4.28
CA ASP A 143 -14.30 -4.10 -4.79
C ASP A 143 -14.42 -3.96 -6.32
N GLY A 144 -14.32 -5.09 -7.03
CA GLY A 144 -14.42 -5.13 -8.48
C GLY A 144 -15.83 -4.85 -9.01
N ALA A 145 -16.86 -5.17 -8.23
CA ALA A 145 -18.24 -4.78 -8.52
C ALA A 145 -18.44 -3.27 -8.30
N ALA A 146 -17.98 -2.73 -7.18
CA ALA A 146 -18.09 -1.31 -6.88
C ALA A 146 -17.34 -0.45 -7.92
N ALA A 147 -16.12 -0.83 -8.30
CA ALA A 147 -15.33 -0.11 -9.30
C ALA A 147 -15.99 -0.11 -10.70
N ARG A 148 -16.70 -1.18 -11.08
CA ARG A 148 -17.50 -1.21 -12.31
C ARG A 148 -18.73 -0.33 -12.21
N CYS A 149 -19.43 -0.38 -11.06
CA CYS A 149 -20.60 0.46 -10.81
C CYS A 149 -20.24 1.94 -10.92
N PHE A 150 -19.11 2.38 -10.32
CA PHE A 150 -18.64 3.75 -10.47
C PHE A 150 -18.39 4.15 -11.92
N ALA A 151 -17.80 3.27 -12.73
CA ALA A 151 -17.59 3.55 -14.15
C ALA A 151 -18.91 3.68 -14.92
N GLU A 152 -19.93 2.90 -14.55
CA GLU A 152 -21.27 2.99 -15.13
C GLU A 152 -21.98 4.29 -14.75
N THR A 153 -21.81 4.77 -13.50
CA THR A 153 -22.48 5.97 -12.99
C THR A 153 -21.66 7.26 -13.16
N GLU A 154 -20.41 7.17 -13.62
CA GLU A 154 -19.45 8.29 -13.70
C GLU A 154 -20.01 9.49 -14.48
N HIS A 155 -20.75 9.24 -15.56
CA HIS A 155 -21.37 10.29 -16.38
C HIS A 155 -22.45 11.11 -15.65
N THR A 156 -22.95 10.62 -14.52
CA THR A 156 -23.90 11.31 -13.64
C THR A 156 -23.27 11.77 -12.32
N TYR A 157 -21.95 11.58 -12.15
CA TYR A 157 -21.25 12.01 -10.95
C TYR A 157 -21.50 13.49 -10.66
N ASN A 158 -21.85 13.80 -9.41
CA ASN A 158 -22.18 15.15 -8.99
C ASN A 158 -21.29 15.60 -7.84
N GLU A 159 -20.36 16.52 -8.12
CA GLU A 159 -19.42 17.09 -7.15
C GLU A 159 -20.11 17.71 -5.92
N LYS A 160 -21.38 18.12 -6.02
CA LYS A 160 -22.15 18.65 -4.89
C LYS A 160 -22.25 17.64 -3.73
N TYR A 161 -22.23 16.35 -4.03
CA TYR A 161 -22.32 15.29 -3.02
C TYR A 161 -20.94 14.86 -2.49
N TYR A 162 -19.84 15.45 -2.95
CA TYR A 162 -18.55 15.28 -2.30
C TYR A 162 -18.48 16.10 -0.99
N ASN A 163 -17.92 15.53 0.07
CA ASN A 163 -17.99 16.04 1.44
C ASN A 163 -19.43 16.41 1.84
N TRP A 164 -20.38 15.51 1.59
CA TRP A 164 -21.80 15.79 1.79
C TRP A 164 -22.15 16.00 3.27
N GLN A 165 -22.60 17.21 3.62
CA GLN A 165 -22.90 17.61 5.00
C GLN A 165 -24.38 17.53 5.38
N ALA A 166 -25.27 17.25 4.42
CA ALA A 166 -26.69 17.15 4.73
C ALA A 166 -26.98 15.83 5.47
N SER A 167 -28.07 15.81 6.22
CA SER A 167 -28.44 14.63 7.00
C SER A 167 -28.86 13.48 6.09
N CYS A 168 -28.12 12.39 6.21
CA CYS A 168 -28.59 11.02 6.04
C CYS A 168 -29.15 10.51 7.40
#